data_AF-A0AA38MHM7-F1
#
_entry.id   AF-A0AA38MHM7-F1
#
_cell.length_a   1.000
_cell.length_b   1.000
_cell.length_c   1.000
_cell.angle_alpha   90.00
_cell.angle_beta   90.00
_cell.angle_gamma   90.00
#
_symmetry.space_group_name_H-M   'P 1'
#
loop_
_entity.id
_entity.type
_entity.pdbx_description
1 polymer ?
#
loop_
_entity_poly.entity_id
_entity_poly.type
_entity_poly.pdbx_seq_one_letter_code
_entity_poly.pdbx_strand_id
1 'polypeptide(L)'
;MEIRERTGAKEVEEFLKKEIEVEVKVLETIIIGKEESKKILVKTLWEEKQEVMKNKNKLRGKRIYIDNDWTVQEQKIQKGIREIAKEERKKGYTTRVGYKKLEVGDKMYIWNENKGKLEEKFLKSSQH
;
A
#
# COMPACT_ATOMS: atom_id res chain seq x y z
N MET A 1 -16.15 -26.11 -13.35
CA MET A 1 -15.35 -24.99 -12.81
C MET A 1 -14.28 -24.70 -13.85
N GLU A 2 -14.52 -23.71 -14.68
CA GLU A 2 -13.71 -23.43 -15.88
C GLU A 2 -12.42 -22.73 -15.44
N ILE A 3 -11.29 -23.44 -15.51
CA ILE A 3 -9.96 -22.88 -15.21
C ILE A 3 -9.59 -21.98 -16.40
N ARG A 4 -9.88 -20.69 -16.30
CA ARG A 4 -9.48 -19.69 -17.30
C ARG A 4 -8.02 -19.30 -17.06
N GLU A 5 -7.19 -19.61 -18.06
CA GLU A 5 -5.77 -19.29 -18.30
C GLU A 5 -4.91 -18.77 -17.14
N ARG A 6 -3.93 -19.60 -16.75
CA ARG A 6 -2.83 -19.33 -15.79
C ARG A 6 -1.72 -18.44 -16.39
N THR A 7 -2.04 -17.45 -17.22
CA THR A 7 -1.06 -16.79 -18.09
C THR A 7 -0.95 -15.29 -17.76
N GLY A 8 -0.19 -14.97 -16.72
CA GLY A 8 0.08 -13.59 -16.33
C GLY A 8 1.08 -13.43 -15.18
N ALA A 9 1.24 -14.45 -14.32
CA ALA A 9 2.18 -14.38 -13.19
C ALA A 9 3.62 -14.09 -13.65
N LYS A 10 4.16 -14.89 -14.58
CA LYS A 10 5.53 -14.69 -15.10
C LYS A 10 5.71 -13.34 -15.80
N GLU A 11 4.73 -12.91 -16.58
CA GLU A 11 4.79 -11.60 -17.25
C GLU A 11 4.82 -10.45 -16.22
N VAL A 12 4.05 -10.57 -15.14
CA VAL A 12 4.07 -9.60 -14.03
C VAL A 12 5.41 -9.64 -13.31
N GLU A 13 5.97 -10.81 -13.02
CA GLU A 13 7.29 -10.95 -12.39
C GLU A 13 8.39 -10.31 -13.24
N GLU A 14 8.42 -10.61 -14.55
CA GLU A 14 9.38 -10.01 -15.49
C GLU A 14 9.19 -8.51 -15.62
N PHE A 15 7.93 -8.03 -15.69
CA PHE A 15 7.61 -6.61 -15.71
C PHE A 15 8.14 -5.91 -14.45
N LEU A 16 7.89 -6.46 -13.27
CA LEU A 16 8.32 -5.85 -12.00
C LEU A 16 9.85 -5.86 -11.88
N LYS A 17 10.51 -6.94 -12.29
CA LYS A 17 11.96 -7.02 -12.33
C LYS A 17 12.57 -6.01 -13.31
N LYS A 18 11.99 -5.84 -14.50
CA LYS A 18 12.53 -4.96 -15.54
C LYS A 18 12.27 -3.47 -15.26
N GLU A 19 11.06 -3.14 -14.80
CA GLU A 19 10.58 -1.77 -14.76
C GLU A 19 10.79 -1.09 -13.40
N ILE A 20 10.79 -1.87 -12.32
CA ILE A 20 11.00 -1.36 -10.96
C ILE A 20 12.15 -2.03 -10.20
N GLU A 21 12.82 -3.02 -10.81
CA GLU A 21 13.96 -3.76 -10.24
C GLU A 21 13.62 -4.47 -8.93
N VAL A 22 12.40 -5.02 -8.86
CA VAL A 22 11.95 -5.81 -7.71
C VAL A 22 11.66 -7.23 -8.18
N GLU A 23 12.32 -8.20 -7.56
CA GLU A 23 11.98 -9.61 -7.73
C GLU A 23 10.86 -9.96 -6.76
N VAL A 24 9.76 -10.48 -7.29
CA VAL A 24 8.62 -10.94 -6.49
C VAL A 24 8.19 -12.31 -6.93
N LYS A 25 7.65 -13.08 -6.00
CA LYS A 25 6.91 -14.30 -6.29
C LYS A 25 5.42 -13.99 -6.40
N VAL A 26 4.88 -14.13 -7.60
CA VAL A 26 3.45 -13.94 -7.84
C VAL A 26 2.71 -15.24 -7.55
N LEU A 27 1.82 -15.18 -6.55
CA LEU A 27 0.99 -16.30 -6.14
C LEU A 27 -0.24 -16.46 -7.04
N GLU A 28 -0.83 -15.34 -7.45
CA GLU A 28 -2.05 -15.32 -8.25
C GLU A 28 -2.18 -14.00 -9.01
N THR A 29 -2.72 -14.06 -10.23
CA THR A 29 -3.06 -12.89 -11.04
C THR A 29 -4.47 -13.00 -11.55
N ILE A 30 -5.27 -11.94 -11.39
CA ILE A 30 -6.64 -11.85 -11.90
C ILE A 30 -6.73 -10.61 -12.78
N ILE A 31 -7.15 -10.79 -14.03
CA ILE A 31 -7.46 -9.67 -14.91
C ILE A 31 -8.88 -9.17 -14.57
N ILE A 32 -8.99 -7.88 -14.29
CA ILE A 32 -10.24 -7.20 -13.94
C ILE A 32 -10.50 -6.08 -14.95
N GLY A 33 -11.76 -5.87 -15.32
CA GLY A 33 -12.16 -4.83 -16.28
C GLY A 33 -12.14 -5.30 -17.73
N LYS A 34 -12.50 -4.39 -18.64
CA LYS A 34 -12.57 -4.63 -20.09
C LYS A 34 -11.84 -3.52 -20.85
N GLU A 35 -11.20 -3.90 -21.97
CA GLU A 35 -10.54 -2.99 -22.93
C GLU A 35 -9.68 -1.90 -22.24
N GLU A 36 -10.13 -0.65 -22.25
CA GLU A 36 -9.39 0.51 -21.74
C GLU A 36 -9.26 0.55 -20.20
N SER A 37 -10.04 -0.25 -19.49
CA SER A 37 -10.05 -0.33 -18.02
C SER A 37 -9.38 -1.61 -17.48
N LYS A 38 -8.66 -2.35 -18.34
CA LYS A 38 -8.00 -3.60 -17.97
C LYS A 38 -6.98 -3.36 -16.86
N LYS A 39 -7.20 -3.98 -15.71
CA LYS A 39 -6.33 -3.99 -14.53
C LYS A 39 -5.89 -5.42 -14.26
N ILE A 40 -4.72 -5.58 -13.66
CA ILE A 40 -4.22 -6.87 -13.18
C ILE A 40 -4.15 -6.78 -11.65
N LEU A 41 -4.99 -7.55 -10.97
CA LEU A 41 -4.89 -7.75 -9.53
C LEU A 41 -3.84 -8.83 -9.28
N VAL A 42 -2.86 -8.52 -8.44
CA VAL A 42 -1.70 -9.38 -8.18
C VAL A 42 -1.68 -9.73 -6.70
N LYS A 43 -1.61 -11.03 -6.40
CA LYS A 43 -1.40 -11.55 -5.05
C LYS A 43 0.04 -12.02 -4.91
N THR A 44 0.73 -11.53 -3.89
CA THR A 44 2.14 -11.81 -3.58
C THR A 44 2.33 -11.76 -2.06
N LEU A 45 3.53 -12.05 -1.56
CA LEU A 45 3.82 -11.96 -0.12
C LEU A 45 3.78 -10.50 0.35
N TRP A 46 3.55 -10.29 1.65
CA TRP A 46 3.40 -8.95 2.21
C TRP A 46 4.68 -8.12 2.05
N GLU A 47 5.82 -8.73 2.34
CA GLU A 47 7.15 -8.12 2.26
C GLU A 47 7.46 -7.67 0.82
N GLU A 48 7.20 -8.54 -0.14
CA GLU A 48 7.35 -8.29 -1.58
C GLU A 48 6.42 -7.15 -2.05
N LYS A 49 5.16 -7.16 -1.60
CA LYS A 49 4.21 -6.06 -1.86
C LYS A 49 4.73 -4.72 -1.33
N GLN A 50 5.33 -4.70 -0.13
CA GLN A 50 5.92 -3.47 0.40
C GLN A 50 7.08 -2.96 -0.46
N GLU A 51 7.91 -3.87 -0.98
CA GLU A 51 9.03 -3.51 -1.84
C GLU A 51 8.58 -2.96 -3.20
N VAL A 52 7.58 -3.59 -3.83
CA VAL A 52 6.91 -3.08 -5.03
C VAL A 52 6.36 -1.68 -4.78
N MET A 53 5.65 -1.48 -3.66
CA MET A 53 5.03 -0.20 -3.34
C MET A 53 6.05 0.92 -3.05
N LYS A 54 7.24 0.58 -2.52
CA LYS A 54 8.35 1.53 -2.34
C LYS A 54 8.98 1.93 -3.67
N ASN A 55 9.16 0.98 -4.59
CA ASN A 55 9.85 1.18 -5.88
C ASN A 55 8.93 1.59 -7.04
N LYS A 56 7.60 1.63 -6.84
CA LYS A 56 6.64 2.01 -7.88
C LYS A 56 6.85 3.41 -8.46
N ASN A 57 7.53 4.29 -7.73
CA ASN A 57 7.92 5.61 -8.20
C ASN A 57 8.81 5.57 -9.45
N LYS A 58 9.53 4.47 -9.72
CA LYS A 58 10.28 4.25 -10.97
C LYS A 58 9.38 4.18 -12.21
N LEU A 59 8.08 3.95 -12.02
CA LEU A 59 7.08 4.02 -13.10
C LEU A 59 6.60 5.47 -13.39
N ARG A 60 7.06 6.47 -12.63
CA ARG A 60 6.63 7.87 -12.82
C ARG A 60 6.99 8.34 -14.23
N GLY A 61 6.00 8.84 -14.96
CA GLY A 61 6.14 9.26 -16.37
C GLY A 61 5.69 8.19 -17.37
N LYS A 62 5.41 6.96 -16.93
CA LYS A 62 4.80 5.90 -17.74
C LYS A 62 3.28 5.92 -17.56
N ARG A 63 2.52 5.39 -18.52
CA ARG A 63 1.05 5.25 -18.44
C ARG A 63 0.61 3.99 -17.67
N ILE A 64 1.47 3.46 -16.79
CA ILE A 64 1.23 2.25 -15.99
C ILE A 64 1.26 2.64 -14.53
N TYR A 65 0.24 2.21 -13.78
CA TYR A 65 0.06 2.54 -12.37
C TYR A 65 -0.05 1.27 -11.55
N ILE A 66 0.67 1.23 -10.43
CA ILE A 66 0.55 0.20 -9.41
C ILE A 66 -0.05 0.85 -8.17
N ASP A 67 -1.18 0.33 -7.71
CA ASP A 67 -1.81 0.77 -6.48
C ASP A 67 -2.13 -0.42 -5.57
N ASN A 68 -2.18 -0.13 -4.27
CA ASN A 68 -2.61 -1.11 -3.30
C ASN A 68 -4.09 -1.38 -3.51
N ASP A 69 -4.45 -2.65 -3.65
CA ASP A 69 -5.83 -3.08 -3.44
C ASP A 69 -6.15 -2.88 -1.95
N TRP A 70 -6.86 -1.79 -1.64
CA TRP A 70 -7.39 -1.55 -0.31
C TRP A 70 -8.74 -2.23 -0.24
N THR A 71 -8.84 -3.23 0.64
CA THR A 71 -10.13 -3.78 1.04
C THR A 71 -11.03 -2.66 1.57
N VAL A 72 -12.35 -2.82 1.49
CA VAL A 72 -13.32 -1.84 2.03
C VAL A 72 -13.03 -1.51 3.50
N GLN A 73 -12.54 -2.48 4.28
CA GLN A 73 -12.11 -2.27 5.66
C GLN A 73 -10.87 -1.37 5.75
N GLU A 74 -9.83 -1.62 4.95
CA GLU A 74 -8.64 -0.78 4.90
C GLU A 74 -8.95 0.65 4.44
N GLN A 75 -9.86 0.81 3.47
CA GLN A 75 -10.32 2.13 3.03
C GLN A 75 -11.00 2.89 4.17
N LYS A 76 -11.86 2.23 4.96
CA LYS A 76 -12.51 2.82 6.14
C LYS A 76 -11.48 3.23 7.19
N ILE A 77 -10.52 2.36 7.49
CA ILE A 77 -9.43 2.64 8.44
C ILE A 77 -8.64 3.86 7.96
N GLN A 78 -8.20 3.86 6.71
CA GLN A 78 -7.40 4.96 6.16
C GLN A 78 -8.18 6.27 6.09
N LYS A 79 -9.50 6.22 5.83
CA LYS A 79 -10.39 7.38 5.90
C LYS A 79 -10.44 7.94 7.32
N GLY A 80 -10.65 7.09 8.32
CA GLY A 80 -10.64 7.50 9.74
C GLY A 80 -9.31 8.14 10.14
N ILE A 81 -8.18 7.57 9.71
CA ILE A 81 -6.85 8.17 9.95
C ILE A 81 -6.74 9.56 9.32
N ARG A 82 -7.26 9.77 8.11
CA ARG A 82 -7.26 11.09 7.44
C ARG A 82 -8.14 12.11 8.16
N GLU A 83 -9.27 11.68 8.72
CA GLU A 83 -10.15 12.54 9.50
C GLU A 83 -9.45 13.01 10.78
N ILE A 84 -8.84 12.10 11.54
CA ILE A 84 -8.03 12.45 12.72
C ILE A 84 -6.89 13.41 12.33
N ALA A 85 -6.18 13.13 11.23
CA ALA A 85 -5.11 14.00 10.75
C ALA A 85 -5.59 15.44 10.41
N LYS A 86 -6.82 15.57 9.91
CA LYS A 86 -7.45 16.86 9.60
C LYS A 86 -7.82 17.62 10.87
N GLU A 87 -8.32 16.92 11.89
CA GLU A 87 -8.62 17.53 13.20
C GLU A 87 -7.35 18.03 13.89
N GLU A 88 -6.28 17.24 13.88
CA GLU A 88 -5.00 17.64 14.47
C GLU A 88 -4.37 18.84 13.73
N ARG A 89 -4.51 18.91 12.39
CA ARG A 89 -4.10 20.11 11.64
C ARG A 89 -4.90 21.35 12.04
N LYS A 90 -6.20 21.22 12.29
CA LYS A 90 -7.03 22.35 12.78
C LYS A 90 -6.58 22.85 14.15
N LYS A 91 -5.99 21.96 14.98
CA LYS A 91 -5.39 22.31 16.28
C LYS A 91 -3.99 22.94 16.14
N GLY A 92 -3.45 23.04 14.93
CA GLY A 92 -2.14 23.64 14.66
C GLY A 92 -0.98 22.65 14.54
N TYR A 93 -1.22 21.34 14.65
CA TYR A 93 -0.16 20.34 14.51
C TYR A 93 0.18 20.03 13.05
N THR A 94 1.46 19.80 12.77
CA THR A 94 1.91 19.23 11.50
C THR A 94 1.61 17.74 11.45
N THR A 95 0.87 17.27 10.44
CA THR A 95 0.54 15.84 10.32
C THR A 95 0.95 15.23 8.99
N ARG A 96 1.48 13.99 9.04
CA ARG A 96 1.77 13.15 7.87
C ARG A 96 1.00 11.84 7.97
N VAL A 97 0.24 11.53 6.92
CA VAL A 97 -0.56 10.30 6.84
C VAL A 97 0.21 9.27 6.01
N GLY A 98 0.51 8.12 6.61
CA GLY A 98 1.01 6.95 5.92
C GLY A 98 -0.03 5.83 5.89
N TYR A 99 0.30 4.71 5.26
CA TYR A 99 -0.57 3.53 5.30
C TYR A 99 -0.68 2.99 6.72
N LYS A 100 -1.91 2.94 7.26
CA LYS A 100 -2.18 2.50 8.64
C LYS A 100 -1.34 3.23 9.72
N LYS A 101 -0.88 4.45 9.43
CA LYS A 101 -0.10 5.25 10.38
C LYS A 101 -0.36 6.75 10.23
N LEU A 102 -0.16 7.48 11.32
CA LEU A 102 -0.30 8.91 11.42
C LEU A 102 0.84 9.49 12.24
N GLU A 103 1.54 10.48 11.69
CA GLU A 103 2.53 11.27 12.42
C GLU A 103 1.87 12.62 12.77
N VAL A 104 1.97 13.06 14.02
CA VAL A 104 1.44 14.33 14.54
C VAL A 104 2.52 14.99 15.38
N GLY A 105 3.09 16.09 14.88
CA GLY A 105 4.31 16.67 15.47
C GLY A 105 5.42 15.62 15.54
N ASP A 106 5.96 15.39 16.73
CA ASP A 106 7.02 14.39 16.99
C ASP A 106 6.48 13.00 17.35
N LYS A 107 5.15 12.83 17.38
CA LYS A 107 4.51 11.58 17.77
C LYS A 107 4.14 10.73 16.56
N MET A 108 4.40 9.44 16.66
CA MET A 108 4.02 8.46 15.65
C MET A 108 2.92 7.56 16.19
N TYR A 109 1.83 7.46 15.45
CA TYR A 109 0.70 6.58 15.73
C TYR A 109 0.58 5.51 14.66
N ILE A 110 0.41 4.25 15.07
CA ILE A 110 0.26 3.11 14.17
C ILE A 110 -1.07 2.43 14.47
N TRP A 111 -1.79 2.04 13.42
CA TRP A 111 -3.04 1.33 13.54
C TRP A 111 -2.82 -0.08 14.10
N ASN A 112 -3.39 -0.35 15.26
CA ASN A 112 -3.44 -1.67 15.85
C ASN A 112 -4.69 -2.40 15.32
N GLU A 113 -4.49 -3.44 14.50
CA GLU A 113 -5.59 -4.22 13.91
C GLU A 113 -6.42 -4.97 14.95
N ASN A 114 -5.78 -5.51 15.99
CA ASN A 114 -6.47 -6.25 17.05
C ASN A 114 -7.40 -5.37 17.87
N LYS A 115 -7.04 -4.09 18.05
CA LYS A 115 -7.80 -3.12 18.85
C LYS A 115 -8.64 -2.16 18.02
N GLY A 116 -8.48 -2.17 16.70
CA GLY A 116 -9.19 -1.26 15.79
C GLY A 116 -8.95 0.23 16.07
N LYS A 117 -7.75 0.62 16.50
CA LYS A 117 -7.41 2.01 16.82
C LYS A 117 -5.95 2.36 16.59
N LEU A 118 -5.66 3.65 16.42
CA LEU A 118 -4.30 4.19 16.43
C LEU A 118 -3.70 4.11 17.83
N GLU A 119 -2.48 3.57 17.94
CA GLU A 119 -1.69 3.56 19.17
C GLU A 119 -0.39 4.34 18.99
N GLU A 120 -0.04 5.14 19.99
CA GLU A 120 1.23 5.88 20.01
C GLU A 120 2.39 4.88 20.13
N LYS A 121 3.32 4.95 19.18
CA LYS A 121 4.59 4.24 19.26
C LYS A 121 5.63 5.24 19.75
N PHE A 122 6.07 5.06 21.00
CA PHE A 122 7.22 5.78 21.51
C PHE A 122 8.44 5.40 20.65
N LEU A 123 8.92 6.35 19.84
CA LEU A 123 10.30 6.30 19.39
C LEU A 123 11.12 6.42 20.67
N LYS A 124 11.77 5.33 21.09
CA LYS A 124 12.79 5.42 22.13
C LYS A 124 13.80 6.44 21.62
N SER A 125 13.79 7.64 22.21
CA SER A 125 14.93 8.54 22.14
C SER A 125 16.07 7.74 22.76
N SER A 126 16.98 7.23 21.93
CA SER A 126 18.25 6.72 22.41
C SER A 126 18.97 7.90 23.06
N GLN A 127 18.84 8.01 24.38
CA GLN A 127 19.80 8.72 25.21
C GLN A 127 21.04 7.82 25.30
N HIS A 128 22.10 8.16 24.58
CA HIS A 128 23.47 8.31 25.07
C HIS A 128 24.37 8.78 23.93
#